data_AF-A0A849QWR7-F1
#
_entry.id   AF-A0A849QWR7-F1
#
_cell.length_a   1.000
_cell.length_b   1.000
_cell.length_c   1.000
_cell.angle_alpha   90.00
_cell.angle_beta   90.00
_cell.angle_gamma   90.00
#
_symmetry.space_group_name_H-M   'P 1'
#
loop_
_entity.id
_entity.type
_entity.pdbx_description
1 polymer ?
#
loop_
_entity_poly.entity_id
_entity_poly.type
_entity_poly.pdbx_seq_one_letter_code
_entity_poly.pdbx_strand_id
1 'polypeptide(L)' 'QELIERESGVEIGLPVINYAQLIALAMGVDAYEVVGIQTHSVPLDALLERVEVL' A
#
# COMPACT_ATOMS: atom_id res chain seq x y z
N GLN A 1 -3.14 3.19 9.89
CA GLN A 1 -2.49 4.39 10.47
C GLN A 1 -3.38 5.06 11.52
N GLU A 2 -4.66 4.65 11.59
CA GLU A 2 -5.69 5.13 12.50
C GLU A 2 -5.24 5.52 13.92
N LEU A 3 -4.49 4.68 14.63
CA LEU A 3 -4.09 5.00 16.01
C LEU A 3 -3.25 6.28 16.10
N ILE A 4 -2.25 6.42 15.24
CA ILE A 4 -1.34 7.57 15.23
C ILE A 4 -2.08 8.82 14.77
N GLU A 5 -2.93 8.69 13.75
CA GLU A 5 -3.73 9.79 13.22
C GLU A 5 -4.72 10.30 14.27
N ARG A 6 -5.35 9.39 15.02
CA ARG A 6 -6.24 9.73 16.14
C ARG A 6 -5.53 10.45 17.28
N GLU A 7 -4.33 10.01 17.66
CA GLU A 7 -3.58 10.59 18.77
C GLU A 7 -2.91 11.93 18.40
N SER A 8 -2.49 12.08 17.14
CA SER A 8 -1.82 13.29 16.66
C SER A 8 -2.78 14.37 16.13
N GLY A 9 -4.00 14.00 15.74
CA GLY A 9 -4.93 14.89 15.03
C GLY A 9 -4.50 15.23 13.61
N VAL A 10 -3.56 14.47 13.03
CA VAL A 10 -3.03 14.66 11.69
C VAL A 10 -3.48 13.51 10.81
N GLU A 11 -4.08 13.81 9.66
CA GLU A 11 -4.29 12.83 8.59
C GLU A 11 -2.96 12.61 7.86
N ILE A 12 -2.40 11.41 8.00
CA ILE A 12 -1.10 11.06 7.44
C ILE A 12 -1.30 10.51 6.02
N GLY A 13 -2.23 9.56 5.88
CA GLY A 13 -2.60 8.99 4.58
C GLY A 13 -1.41 8.45 3.78
N LEU A 14 -0.35 7.98 4.45
CA LEU A 14 0.89 7.58 3.80
C LEU A 14 0.79 6.12 3.35
N PRO A 15 0.90 5.80 2.06
CA PRO A 15 1.03 4.42 1.60
C PRO A 15 2.24 3.73 2.21
N VAL A 16 2.06 2.52 2.74
CA VAL A 16 3.14 1.71 3.30
C VAL A 16 3.09 0.33 2.67
N ILE A 17 4.23 -0.15 2.19
CA ILE A 17 4.45 -1.52 1.73
C ILE A 17 5.73 -2.05 2.36
N ASN A 18 5.80 -3.35 2.62
CA ASN A 18 7.05 -3.97 3.07
C ASN A 18 7.96 -4.35 1.88
N TYR A 19 9.23 -4.66 2.15
CA TYR A 19 10.20 -4.99 1.10
C TYR A 19 9.82 -6.24 0.30
N ALA A 20 9.18 -7.26 0.91
CA ALA A 20 8.76 -8.46 0.18
C ALA A 20 7.63 -8.15 -0.80
N GLN A 21 6.65 -7.33 -0.39
CA GLN A 21 5.57 -6.85 -1.25
C GLN A 21 6.13 -6.00 -2.41
N LEU A 22 7.07 -5.09 -2.12
CA LEU A 22 7.74 -4.29 -3.14
C LEU A 22 8.46 -5.17 -4.18
N ILE A 23 9.24 -6.16 -3.72
CA ILE A 23 9.96 -7.08 -4.63
C ILE A 23 8.96 -7.91 -5.45
N ALA A 24 7.89 -8.43 -4.84
CA ALA A 24 6.88 -9.21 -5.54
C ALA A 24 6.19 -8.38 -6.64
N LEU A 25 5.80 -7.15 -6.33
CA LEU A 25 5.24 -6.21 -7.30
C LEU A 25 6.23 -5.92 -8.44
N ALA A 26 7.51 -5.70 -8.12
CA ALA A 26 8.56 -5.49 -9.13
C ALA A 26 8.81 -6.72 -10.02
N MET A 27 8.42 -7.92 -9.57
CA MET A 27 8.46 -9.16 -10.36
C MET A 27 7.20 -9.36 -11.22
N GLY A 28 6.25 -8.43 -11.22
CA GLY A 28 5.00 -8.52 -12.00
C GLY A 28 3.99 -9.50 -11.38
N VAL A 29 4.08 -9.73 -10.07
CA VAL A 29 3.16 -10.61 -9.35
C VAL A 29 1.86 -9.86 -9.04
N ASP A 30 0.72 -10.57 -9.11
CA ASP A 30 -0.60 -9.98 -8.89
C ASP A 30 -0.75 -9.32 -7.50
N ALA A 31 -1.19 -8.05 -7.52
CA ALA A 31 -1.27 -7.21 -6.34
C ALA A 31 -2.37 -7.63 -5.34
N TYR A 32 -3.49 -8.18 -5.83
CA TYR A 32 -4.64 -8.55 -4.99
C TYR A 32 -4.59 -10.01 -4.54
N GLU A 33 -4.23 -10.91 -5.44
CA GLU A 33 -4.21 -12.35 -5.19
C GLU A 33 -2.98 -12.80 -4.38
N VAL A 34 -1.82 -12.20 -4.62
CA VAL A 34 -0.56 -12.62 -3.97
C VAL A 34 -0.03 -11.60 -2.97
N VAL A 35 0.03 -10.32 -3.35
CA VAL A 35 0.62 -9.27 -2.49
C VAL A 35 -0.33 -8.85 -1.36
N GLY A 36 -1.65 -8.94 -1.60
CA GLY A 36 -2.69 -8.68 -0.60
C GLY A 36 -2.89 -7.19 -0.29
N ILE A 37 -2.81 -6.31 -1.29
CA ILE A 37 -2.86 -4.85 -1.09
C ILE A 37 -4.17 -4.35 -0.44
N GLN A 38 -5.28 -5.07 -0.60
CA GLN A 38 -6.61 -4.76 -0.06
C GLN A 38 -6.68 -4.76 1.47
N THR A 39 -5.64 -5.26 2.14
CA THR A 39 -5.57 -5.32 3.62
C THR A 39 -4.96 -4.05 4.25
N HIS A 40 -4.42 -3.14 3.44
CA HIS A 40 -3.80 -1.92 3.94
C HIS A 40 -4.85 -0.91 4.40
N SER A 41 -4.53 -0.17 5.48
CA SER A 41 -5.41 0.89 5.98
C SER A 41 -5.48 2.11 5.06
N VAL A 42 -4.47 2.29 4.20
CA VAL A 42 -4.43 3.33 3.17
C VAL A 42 -4.45 2.63 1.81
N PRO A 43 -5.44 2.90 0.94
CA PRO A 43 -5.51 2.29 -0.39
C PRO A 43 -4.25 2.54 -1.22
N LEU A 44 -3.81 1.53 -1.97
CA LEU A 44 -2.58 1.57 -2.76
C LEU A 44 -2.84 1.73 -4.27
N ASP A 45 -4.09 1.62 -4.72
CA ASP A 45 -4.51 1.55 -6.12
C ASP A 45 -3.95 2.73 -6.92
N ALA A 46 -4.23 3.97 -6.49
CA ALA A 46 -3.76 5.18 -7.16
C ALA A 46 -2.22 5.32 -7.20
N LEU A 47 -1.51 4.76 -6.21
CA LEU A 47 -0.05 4.74 -6.20
C LEU A 47 0.47 3.73 -7.22
N LEU A 48 -0.10 2.52 -7.23
CA LEU A 48 0.34 1.43 -8.10
C LEU A 48 0.01 1.68 -9.58
N GLU A 49 -1.13 2.29 -9.88
CA GLU A 49 -1.46 2.79 -11.23
C GLU A 49 -0.42 3.83 -11.70
N ARG A 50 0.01 4.74 -10.81
CA ARG A 50 0.98 5.79 -11.14
C ARG A 50 2.38 5.26 -11.45
N VAL A 51 2.74 4.10 -10.90
CA VAL A 51 4.04 3.45 -11.15
C VAL A 51 3.94 2.28 -12.13
N GLU A 52 2.80 2.16 -12.83
CA GLU A 52 2.57 1.15 -13.89
C GLU A 52 2.74 -0.30 -13.38
N VAL A 53 2.31 -0.55 -12.14
CA VAL A 53 2.32 -1.88 -11.49
C VAL A 53 0.91 -2.50 -11.43
N LEU A 54 -0.14 -1.67 -11.57
CA LEU A 54 -1.52 -2.06 -11.88
C LEU A 54 -1.85 -1.63 -13.31
#